data_AF-A0A932E0G9-F1
#
_entry.id   AF-A0A932E0G9-F1
#
_cell.length_a   1.000
_cell.length_b   1.000
_cell.length_c   1.000
_cell.angle_alpha   90.00
_cell.angle_beta   90.00
_cell.angle_gamma   90.00
#
_symmetry.space_group_name_H-M   'P 1'
#
loop_
_entity.id
_entity.type
_entity.pdbx_description
1 polymer ?
#
loop_
_entity_poly.entity_id
_entity_poly.type
_entity_poly.pdbx_seq_one_letter_code
_entity_poly.pdbx_strand_id
1 'polypeptide(L)'
;VFDSEQGRRLFGVIAAGATVGGILGSTVTATLAGHVGAPLLLLVSTALLEVAVFSVGRLARRSDGLRRSPAAREEEPPIGGGVLSGITHAFRSTYLVNVSVYMLLYAITSTFLYFEQAGVVARTFKDRAARTAFFAEVDLIVNALTLGLQLVATGPLLRVLGVALSLTILPALSVLGFAALGLAPVIATVVAFQVVRRTGNFAVARPTREVLFTVVPREDKYKTKSFIDTVVYRLGDQVGAWSWGLVGLVGLGAGATAWVAVPLSALWLANAWWLGRRQERLAGAAAAPALTAARR
;
A
#
# COMPACT_ATOMS: atom_id res chain seq x y z
N VAL A 1 -10.04 -21.52 -4.71
CA VAL A 1 -8.78 -20.77 -4.85
C VAL A 1 -8.47 -20.75 -6.34
N PHE A 2 -8.10 -19.60 -6.94
CA PHE A 2 -7.70 -19.57 -8.34
C PHE A 2 -6.42 -20.38 -8.51
N ASP A 3 -6.32 -21.17 -9.57
CA ASP A 3 -5.03 -21.77 -9.95
C ASP A 3 -3.98 -20.66 -10.18
N SER A 4 -2.70 -20.96 -9.97
CA SER A 4 -1.58 -20.03 -10.07
C SER A 4 -1.55 -19.26 -11.41
N GLU A 5 -2.02 -19.87 -12.49
CA GLU A 5 -2.14 -19.24 -13.81
C GLU A 5 -3.39 -18.32 -13.90
N GLN A 6 -4.54 -18.79 -13.40
CA GLN A 6 -5.77 -17.98 -13.33
C GLN A 6 -5.63 -16.78 -12.39
N GLY A 7 -4.94 -16.95 -11.25
CA GLY A 7 -4.63 -15.91 -10.28
C GLY A 7 -3.73 -14.84 -10.88
N ARG A 8 -2.71 -15.22 -11.66
CA ARG A 8 -1.86 -14.27 -12.37
C ARG A 8 -2.63 -13.43 -13.40
N ARG A 9 -3.58 -14.04 -14.14
CA ARG A 9 -4.38 -13.32 -15.15
C ARG A 9 -5.44 -12.42 -14.52
N LEU A 10 -6.16 -12.91 -13.51
CA LEU A 10 -7.26 -12.18 -12.87
C LEU A 10 -6.77 -11.08 -11.93
N PHE A 11 -5.64 -11.28 -11.25
CA PHE A 11 -5.08 -10.27 -10.36
C PHE A 11 -4.71 -8.99 -11.11
N GLY A 12 -4.16 -9.11 -12.33
CA GLY A 12 -3.88 -7.96 -13.20
C GLY A 12 -5.14 -7.18 -13.57
N VAL A 13 -6.22 -7.87 -13.96
CA VAL A 13 -7.50 -7.23 -14.30
C VAL A 13 -8.15 -6.58 -13.08
N ILE A 14 -8.11 -7.23 -11.92
CA ILE A 14 -8.64 -6.69 -10.65
C ILE A 14 -7.85 -5.46 -10.21
N ALA A 15 -6.51 -5.52 -10.29
CA ALA A 15 -5.64 -4.39 -9.99
C ALA A 15 -5.88 -3.21 -10.95
N ALA A 16 -6.03 -3.49 -12.25
CA ALA A 16 -6.37 -2.47 -13.25
C ALA A 16 -7.74 -1.83 -12.95
N GLY A 17 -8.74 -2.63 -12.56
CA GLY A 17 -10.05 -2.12 -12.15
C GLY A 17 -9.97 -1.15 -10.97
N ALA A 18 -9.14 -1.44 -9.98
CA ALA A 18 -8.89 -0.52 -8.86
C ALA A 18 -8.27 0.81 -9.32
N THR A 19 -7.28 0.76 -10.22
CA THR A 19 -6.63 1.97 -10.76
C THR A 19 -7.59 2.79 -11.61
N VAL A 20 -8.39 2.16 -12.49
CA VAL A 20 -9.41 2.84 -13.29
C VAL A 20 -10.47 3.49 -12.40
N GLY A 21 -10.94 2.78 -11.36
CA GLY A 21 -11.86 3.34 -10.36
C GLY A 21 -11.27 4.57 -9.65
N GLY A 22 -9.98 4.52 -9.31
CA GLY A 22 -9.24 5.66 -8.77
C GLY A 22 -9.22 6.86 -9.71
N ILE A 23 -8.87 6.65 -10.99
CA ILE A 23 -8.87 7.71 -12.02
C ILE A 23 -10.27 8.33 -12.14
N LEU A 24 -11.30 7.50 -12.35
CA LEU A 24 -12.67 7.98 -12.53
C LEU A 24 -13.17 8.75 -11.29
N GLY A 25 -12.97 8.19 -10.08
CA GLY A 25 -13.37 8.83 -8.84
C GLY A 25 -12.69 10.19 -8.61
N SER A 26 -11.39 10.27 -8.89
CA SER A 26 -10.63 11.53 -8.79
C SER A 26 -11.06 12.54 -9.85
N THR A 27 -11.30 12.13 -11.11
CA THR A 27 -11.80 13.03 -12.16
C THR A 27 -13.19 13.58 -11.83
N VAL A 28 -14.12 12.72 -11.40
CA VAL A 28 -15.45 13.14 -10.95
C VAL A 28 -15.32 14.14 -9.80
N THR A 29 -14.50 13.85 -8.80
CA THR A 29 -14.31 14.75 -7.65
C THR A 29 -13.67 16.08 -8.06
N ALA A 30 -12.62 16.07 -8.89
CA ALA A 30 -11.93 17.29 -9.34
C ALA A 30 -12.84 18.22 -10.13
N THR A 31 -13.68 17.65 -11.00
CA THR A 31 -14.61 18.42 -11.85
C THR A 31 -15.81 18.96 -11.07
N LEU A 32 -16.36 18.17 -10.14
CA LEU A 32 -17.57 18.53 -9.40
C LEU A 32 -17.30 19.36 -8.13
N ALA A 33 -16.13 19.24 -7.50
CA ALA A 33 -15.86 19.90 -6.21
C ALA A 33 -16.02 21.43 -6.23
N GLY A 34 -15.75 22.09 -7.36
CA GLY A 34 -15.96 23.53 -7.52
C GLY A 34 -17.40 23.94 -7.83
N HIS A 35 -18.25 23.00 -8.25
CA HIS A 35 -19.60 23.26 -8.76
C HIS A 35 -20.70 22.77 -7.81
N VAL A 36 -20.41 21.77 -6.97
CA VAL A 36 -21.36 21.19 -6.03
C VAL A 36 -20.77 21.12 -4.62
N GLY A 37 -21.63 21.35 -3.61
CA GLY A 37 -21.21 21.30 -2.21
C GLY A 37 -20.74 19.90 -1.78
N ALA A 38 -19.83 19.87 -0.80
CA ALA A 38 -19.30 18.62 -0.24
C ALA A 38 -20.36 17.58 0.18
N PRO A 39 -21.54 17.94 0.74
CA PRO A 39 -22.57 16.95 1.07
C PRO A 39 -23.06 16.14 -0.14
N LEU A 40 -23.17 16.77 -1.32
CA LEU A 40 -23.61 16.06 -2.53
C LEU A 40 -22.55 15.07 -3.01
N LEU A 41 -21.27 15.45 -2.94
CA LEU A 41 -20.16 14.53 -3.24
C LEU A 41 -20.16 13.30 -2.32
N LEU A 42 -20.53 13.48 -1.05
CA LEU A 42 -20.68 12.37 -0.11
C LEU A 42 -21.84 11.46 -0.50
N LEU A 43 -22.99 12.02 -0.89
CA LEU A 43 -24.14 11.24 -1.37
C LEU A 43 -23.82 10.44 -2.65
N VAL A 44 -23.09 11.04 -3.60
CA VAL A 44 -22.59 10.33 -4.78
C VAL A 44 -21.67 9.18 -4.37
N SER A 45 -20.77 9.41 -3.41
CA SER A 45 -19.88 8.36 -2.88
C SER A 45 -20.67 7.22 -2.23
N THR A 46 -21.70 7.54 -1.44
CA THR A 46 -22.61 6.54 -0.84
C THR A 46 -23.32 5.73 -1.90
N ALA A 47 -23.88 6.37 -2.92
CA ALA A 47 -24.57 5.68 -4.00
C ALA A 47 -23.64 4.71 -4.75
N LEU A 48 -22.42 5.13 -5.07
CA LEU A 48 -21.43 4.27 -5.73
C LEU A 48 -21.01 3.09 -4.84
N LEU A 49 -20.88 3.29 -3.54
CA LEU A 49 -20.60 2.21 -2.58
C LEU A 49 -21.75 1.20 -2.52
N GLU A 50 -23.00 1.64 -2.51
CA GLU A 50 -24.18 0.77 -2.56
C GLU A 50 -24.21 -0.07 -3.86
N VAL A 51 -23.92 0.54 -5.01
CA VAL A 51 -23.79 -0.20 -6.27
C VAL A 51 -22.69 -1.25 -6.18
N ALA A 52 -21.55 -0.95 -5.56
CA ALA A 52 -20.46 -1.90 -5.38
C ALA A 52 -20.88 -3.07 -4.46
N VAL A 53 -21.52 -2.79 -3.33
CA VAL A 53 -22.03 -3.82 -2.39
C VAL A 53 -23.06 -4.72 -3.08
N PHE A 54 -24.01 -4.13 -3.82
CA PHE A 54 -25.00 -4.89 -4.57
C PHE A 54 -24.36 -5.77 -5.65
N SER A 55 -23.38 -5.24 -6.36
CA SER A 55 -22.64 -5.96 -7.41
C SER A 55 -21.87 -7.15 -6.83
N VAL A 56 -21.15 -6.95 -5.72
CA VAL A 56 -20.44 -8.03 -5.00
C VAL A 56 -21.43 -9.07 -4.47
N GLY A 57 -22.54 -8.65 -3.88
CA GLY A 57 -23.57 -9.59 -3.39
C GLY A 57 -24.21 -10.40 -4.51
N ARG A 58 -24.47 -9.79 -5.68
CA ARG A 58 -24.99 -10.49 -6.85
C ARG A 58 -23.97 -11.46 -7.45
N LEU A 59 -22.70 -11.07 -7.49
CA LEU A 59 -21.61 -11.94 -7.95
C LEU A 59 -21.42 -13.14 -7.01
N ALA A 60 -21.42 -12.92 -5.68
CA ALA A 60 -21.31 -13.98 -4.68
C ALA A 60 -22.43 -15.02 -4.85
N ARG A 61 -23.68 -14.57 -4.94
CA ARG A 61 -24.85 -15.44 -5.18
C ARG A 61 -24.74 -16.26 -6.47
N ARG A 62 -24.22 -15.68 -7.55
CA ARG A 62 -23.98 -16.42 -8.81
C ARG A 62 -22.79 -17.38 -8.73
N SER A 63 -21.76 -17.04 -7.95
CA SER A 63 -20.59 -17.89 -7.75
C SER A 63 -20.89 -19.13 -6.90
N ASP A 64 -21.83 -19.04 -5.96
CA ASP A 64 -22.32 -20.22 -5.22
C ASP A 64 -23.06 -21.20 -6.15
N GLY A 65 -23.70 -20.71 -7.21
CA GLY A 65 -24.24 -21.54 -8.28
C GLY A 65 -23.17 -22.27 -9.11
N LEU A 66 -21.99 -21.66 -9.30
CA LEU A 66 -20.85 -22.23 -10.02
C LEU A 66 -19.99 -23.18 -9.16
N ARG A 67 -20.08 -23.10 -7.83
CA ARG A 67 -19.37 -23.98 -6.88
C ARG A 67 -19.87 -25.43 -6.90
N ARG A 68 -20.98 -25.73 -7.58
CA ARG A 68 -21.60 -27.06 -7.72
C ARG A 68 -21.05 -27.90 -8.89
N SER A 69 -19.86 -27.62 -9.41
CA SER A 69 -19.21 -28.53 -10.36
C SER A 69 -18.33 -29.54 -9.59
N PRO A 70 -18.63 -30.86 -9.58
CA PRO A 70 -17.99 -31.84 -8.68
C PRO A 70 -16.56 -32.25 -9.07
N ALA A 71 -16.01 -31.76 -10.19
CA ALA A 71 -14.95 -32.51 -10.88
C ALA A 71 -13.49 -32.09 -10.61
N ALA A 72 -13.18 -31.20 -9.66
CA ALA A 72 -11.78 -30.79 -9.44
C ALA A 72 -11.47 -30.21 -8.05
N ARG A 73 -11.69 -30.97 -6.97
CA ARG A 73 -11.20 -30.59 -5.65
C ARG A 73 -10.61 -31.79 -4.92
N GLU A 74 -9.30 -31.95 -5.02
CA GLU A 74 -8.54 -32.26 -3.81
C GLU A 74 -8.79 -31.08 -2.86
N GLU A 75 -9.66 -31.29 -1.88
CA GLU A 75 -9.94 -30.30 -0.84
C GLU A 75 -8.67 -30.17 0.01
N GLU A 76 -7.83 -29.19 -0.34
CA GLU A 76 -6.78 -28.72 0.57
C GLU A 76 -7.45 -28.37 1.92
N PRO A 77 -7.02 -28.96 3.04
CA PRO A 77 -7.75 -28.91 4.29
C PRO A 77 -7.98 -27.46 4.76
N PRO A 78 -9.11 -27.18 5.44
CA PRO A 78 -9.38 -25.86 5.99
C PRO A 78 -8.20 -25.41 6.85
N ILE A 79 -7.81 -24.13 6.73
CA ILE A 79 -6.72 -23.55 7.51
C ILE A 79 -7.13 -23.64 9.00
N GLY A 80 -6.56 -24.63 9.70
CA GLY A 80 -6.84 -24.90 11.11
C GLY A 80 -6.30 -23.81 12.04
N GLY A 81 -6.67 -23.90 13.33
CA GLY A 81 -6.15 -23.05 14.40
C GLY A 81 -6.90 -21.72 14.59
N GLY A 82 -6.84 -21.16 15.80
CA GLY A 82 -7.44 -19.86 16.13
C GLY A 82 -6.77 -18.69 15.39
N VAL A 83 -7.49 -17.58 15.21
CA VAL A 83 -6.92 -16.33 14.65
C VAL A 83 -5.75 -15.85 15.51
N LEU A 84 -5.87 -16.00 16.83
CA LEU A 84 -4.87 -15.59 17.80
C LEU A 84 -3.59 -16.43 17.73
N SER A 85 -3.69 -17.73 17.41
CA SER A 85 -2.51 -18.61 17.30
C SER A 85 -1.62 -18.24 16.12
N GLY A 86 -2.22 -17.91 14.98
CA GLY A 86 -1.49 -17.41 13.80
C GLY A 86 -0.80 -16.07 14.06
N ILE A 87 -1.46 -15.17 14.81
CA ILE A 87 -0.85 -13.89 15.21
C ILE A 87 0.36 -14.13 16.13
N THR A 88 0.22 -14.96 17.17
CA THR A 88 1.35 -15.26 18.07
C THR A 88 2.51 -15.97 17.37
N HIS A 89 2.24 -16.84 16.39
CA HIS A 89 3.28 -17.50 15.62
C HIS A 89 4.05 -16.50 14.73
N ALA A 90 3.32 -15.55 14.14
CA ALA A 90 3.91 -14.47 13.35
C ALA A 90 4.91 -13.63 14.13
N PHE A 91 4.56 -13.26 15.36
CA PHE A 91 5.43 -12.45 16.22
C PHE A 91 6.66 -13.20 16.74
N ARG A 92 6.73 -14.53 16.60
CA ARG A 92 7.94 -15.32 16.88
C ARG A 92 8.91 -15.34 15.70
N SER A 93 8.44 -15.06 14.48
CA SER A 93 9.28 -15.02 13.29
C SER A 93 9.93 -13.65 13.13
N THR A 94 11.26 -13.59 13.23
CA THR A 94 12.02 -12.36 12.96
C THR A 94 11.68 -11.76 11.59
N TYR A 95 11.34 -12.60 10.60
CA TYR A 95 10.94 -12.15 9.28
C TYR A 95 9.61 -11.38 9.30
N LEU A 96 8.55 -11.96 9.88
CA LEU A 96 7.21 -11.35 9.93
C LEU A 96 7.16 -10.14 10.86
N VAL A 97 7.96 -10.13 11.93
CA VAL A 97 8.19 -8.92 12.74
C VAL A 97 8.77 -7.80 11.89
N ASN A 98 9.77 -8.07 11.06
CA ASN A 98 10.36 -7.05 10.18
C ASN A 98 9.40 -6.62 9.06
N VAL A 99 8.52 -7.49 8.56
CA VAL A 99 7.40 -7.08 7.68
C VAL A 99 6.46 -6.12 8.41
N SER A 100 6.16 -6.41 9.68
CA SER A 100 5.32 -5.52 10.51
C SER A 100 5.99 -4.17 10.75
N VAL A 101 7.30 -4.15 11.03
CA VAL A 101 8.09 -2.92 11.17
C VAL A 101 8.10 -2.12 9.87
N TYR A 102 8.27 -2.77 8.72
CA TYR A 102 8.17 -2.11 7.41
C TYR A 102 6.83 -1.38 7.27
N MET A 103 5.74 -2.07 7.59
CA MET A 103 4.37 -1.53 7.49
C MET A 103 4.10 -0.41 8.48
N LEU A 104 4.59 -0.55 9.71
CA LEU A 104 4.48 0.47 10.75
C LEU A 104 5.21 1.75 10.35
N LEU A 105 6.47 1.64 9.90
CA LEU A 105 7.26 2.79 9.45
C LEU A 105 6.64 3.44 8.21
N TYR A 106 6.11 2.65 7.27
CA TYR A 106 5.35 3.16 6.14
C TYR A 106 4.13 3.98 6.56
N ALA A 107 3.33 3.46 7.51
CA ALA A 107 2.11 4.13 7.99
C ALA A 107 2.44 5.41 8.77
N ILE A 108 3.41 5.37 9.69
CA ILE A 108 3.88 6.54 10.44
C ILE A 108 4.37 7.63 9.49
N THR A 109 5.29 7.29 8.57
CA THR A 109 5.83 8.27 7.62
C THR A 109 4.75 8.77 6.65
N SER A 110 3.77 7.95 6.27
CA SER A 110 2.64 8.42 5.45
C SER A 110 1.76 9.42 6.19
N THR A 111 1.57 9.20 7.48
CA THR A 111 0.78 10.08 8.34
C THR A 111 1.49 11.43 8.54
N PHE A 112 2.81 11.42 8.75
CA PHE A 112 3.60 12.66 8.81
C PHE A 112 3.47 13.47 7.51
N LEU A 113 3.66 12.84 6.35
CA LEU A 113 3.50 13.52 5.07
C LEU A 113 2.09 14.09 4.88
N TYR A 114 1.06 13.34 5.30
CA TYR A 114 -0.33 13.81 5.24
C TYR A 114 -0.55 15.07 6.06
N PHE A 115 -0.06 15.13 7.30
CA PHE A 115 -0.20 16.32 8.15
C PHE A 115 0.60 17.50 7.62
N GLU A 116 1.83 17.29 7.14
CA GLU A 116 2.61 18.34 6.48
C GLU A 116 1.88 18.93 5.28
N GLN A 117 1.36 18.05 4.42
CA GLN A 117 0.58 18.44 3.28
C GLN A 117 -0.67 19.24 3.69
N ALA A 118 -1.43 18.75 4.67
CA ALA A 118 -2.62 19.44 5.15
C ALA A 118 -2.29 20.84 5.68
N GLY A 119 -1.17 20.99 6.40
CA GLY A 119 -0.70 22.27 6.92
C GLY A 119 -0.25 23.24 5.82
N VAL A 120 0.45 22.77 4.79
CA VAL A 120 0.85 23.60 3.63
C VAL A 120 -0.38 24.00 2.81
N VAL A 121 -1.24 23.04 2.45
CA VAL A 121 -2.47 23.27 1.66
C VAL A 121 -3.42 24.23 2.37
N ALA A 122 -3.59 24.11 3.69
CA ALA A 122 -4.48 24.99 4.46
C ALA A 122 -4.03 26.45 4.47
N ARG A 123 -2.72 26.71 4.34
CA ARG A 123 -2.15 28.06 4.25
C ARG A 123 -2.25 28.64 2.83
N THR A 124 -2.16 27.79 1.81
CA THR A 124 -2.23 28.20 0.41
C THR A 124 -3.66 28.46 -0.07
N PHE A 125 -4.60 27.57 0.27
CA PHE A 125 -5.98 27.64 -0.22
C PHE A 125 -6.92 28.06 0.90
N LYS A 126 -7.66 29.16 0.73
CA LYS A 126 -8.66 29.63 1.70
C LYS A 126 -9.99 28.89 1.59
N ASP A 127 -10.36 28.52 0.37
CA ASP A 127 -11.63 27.85 0.06
C ASP A 127 -11.52 26.31 0.20
N ARG A 128 -12.57 25.68 0.75
CA ARG A 128 -12.62 24.21 0.94
C ARG A 128 -12.81 23.47 -0.37
N ALA A 129 -13.62 23.99 -1.30
CA ALA A 129 -13.83 23.36 -2.60
C ALA A 129 -12.52 23.33 -3.41
N ALA A 130 -11.76 24.43 -3.41
CA ALA A 130 -10.43 24.50 -4.01
C ALA A 130 -9.45 23.47 -3.41
N ARG A 131 -9.47 23.25 -2.08
CA ARG A 131 -8.65 22.21 -1.43
C ARG A 131 -9.05 20.82 -1.92
N THR A 132 -10.34 20.51 -1.97
CA THR A 132 -10.85 19.21 -2.45
C THR A 132 -10.47 18.96 -3.90
N ALA A 133 -10.64 19.96 -4.78
CA ALA A 133 -10.25 19.87 -6.19
C ALA A 133 -8.74 19.63 -6.33
N PHE A 134 -7.91 20.37 -5.60
CA PHE A 134 -6.46 20.18 -5.58
C PHE A 134 -6.03 18.76 -5.19
N PHE A 135 -6.60 18.19 -4.11
CA PHE A 135 -6.29 16.81 -3.73
C PHE A 135 -6.74 15.81 -4.81
N ALA A 136 -7.89 16.04 -5.44
CA ALA A 136 -8.39 15.20 -6.51
C ALA A 136 -7.51 15.26 -7.77
N GLU A 137 -6.97 16.42 -8.12
CA GLU A 137 -5.99 16.57 -9.22
C GLU A 137 -4.69 15.81 -8.93
N VAL A 138 -4.16 15.92 -7.71
CA VAL A 138 -2.97 15.15 -7.32
C VAL A 138 -3.24 13.65 -7.34
N ASP A 139 -4.42 13.21 -6.89
CA ASP A 139 -4.84 11.81 -6.98
C ASP A 139 -4.91 11.34 -8.44
N LEU A 140 -5.45 12.17 -9.33
CA LEU A 140 -5.54 11.85 -10.75
C LEU A 140 -4.15 11.64 -11.37
N ILE A 141 -3.20 12.53 -11.09
CA ILE A 141 -1.80 12.40 -11.54
C ILE A 141 -1.18 11.11 -11.00
N VAL A 142 -1.33 10.84 -9.70
CA VAL A 142 -0.82 9.62 -9.07
C VAL A 142 -1.38 8.37 -9.74
N ASN A 143 -2.69 8.31 -9.95
CA ASN A 143 -3.33 7.13 -10.54
C ASN A 143 -2.94 6.94 -12.01
N ALA A 144 -2.84 8.03 -12.79
CA ALA A 144 -2.40 7.98 -14.19
C ALA A 144 -0.95 7.48 -14.30
N LEU A 145 -0.03 8.04 -13.50
CA LEU A 145 1.36 7.60 -13.46
C LEU A 145 1.47 6.15 -12.96
N THR A 146 0.70 5.79 -11.94
CA THR A 146 0.65 4.43 -11.40
C THR A 146 0.25 3.44 -12.49
N LEU A 147 -0.81 3.73 -13.24
CA LEU A 147 -1.25 2.87 -14.34
C LEU A 147 -0.15 2.71 -15.39
N GLY A 148 0.46 3.82 -15.83
CA GLY A 148 1.56 3.80 -16.79
C GLY A 148 2.72 2.92 -16.32
N LEU A 149 3.21 3.14 -15.10
CA LEU A 149 4.29 2.34 -14.51
C LEU A 149 3.90 0.88 -14.26
N GLN A 150 2.65 0.59 -13.89
CA GLN A 150 2.16 -0.78 -13.69
C GLN A 150 2.16 -1.58 -15.00
N LEU A 151 1.79 -0.95 -16.11
CA LEU A 151 1.76 -1.59 -17.42
C LEU A 151 3.16 -1.84 -17.99
N VAL A 152 4.11 -0.93 -17.77
CA VAL A 152 5.41 -0.98 -18.46
C VAL A 152 6.58 -1.43 -17.57
N ALA A 153 6.56 -1.10 -16.28
CA ALA A 153 7.76 -1.13 -15.43
C ALA A 153 7.67 -2.11 -14.26
N THR A 154 6.51 -2.32 -13.63
CA THR A 154 6.42 -3.14 -12.41
C THR A 154 6.97 -4.56 -12.56
N GLY A 155 6.61 -5.24 -13.64
CA GLY A 155 7.09 -6.60 -13.92
C GLY A 155 8.60 -6.65 -14.22
N PRO A 156 9.11 -5.89 -15.21
CA PRO A 156 10.53 -5.81 -15.50
C PRO A 156 11.39 -5.38 -14.31
N LEU A 157 10.94 -4.38 -13.53
CA LEU A 157 11.66 -3.86 -12.38
C LEU A 157 11.92 -4.96 -11.34
N LEU A 158 10.91 -5.75 -10.99
CA LEU A 158 11.06 -6.87 -10.06
C LEU A 158 12.01 -7.96 -10.57
N ARG A 159 12.03 -8.20 -11.90
CA ARG A 159 12.92 -9.19 -12.51
C ARG A 159 14.38 -8.73 -12.56
N VAL A 160 14.61 -7.43 -12.82
CA VAL A 160 15.96 -6.87 -13.00
C VAL A 160 16.58 -6.45 -11.67
N LEU A 161 15.85 -5.72 -10.82
CA LEU A 161 16.36 -5.22 -9.55
C LEU A 161 16.24 -6.24 -8.40
N GLY A 162 15.40 -7.25 -8.54
CA GLY A 162 15.08 -8.17 -7.46
C GLY A 162 14.19 -7.53 -6.39
N VAL A 163 13.89 -8.32 -5.35
CA VAL A 163 12.97 -7.93 -4.27
C VAL A 163 13.65 -6.97 -3.30
N ALA A 164 14.94 -7.18 -3.01
CA ALA A 164 15.72 -6.35 -2.11
C ALA A 164 15.79 -4.89 -2.53
N LEU A 165 16.24 -4.62 -3.76
CA LEU A 165 16.31 -3.25 -4.26
C LEU A 165 14.91 -2.66 -4.52
N SER A 166 13.95 -3.46 -4.95
CA SER A 166 12.60 -2.94 -5.18
C SER A 166 11.92 -2.45 -3.89
N LEU A 167 12.14 -3.11 -2.75
CA LEU A 167 11.59 -2.68 -1.46
C LEU A 167 12.24 -1.41 -0.91
N THR A 168 13.48 -1.11 -1.29
CA THR A 168 14.22 0.06 -0.81
C THR A 168 13.87 1.35 -1.55
N ILE A 169 13.31 1.26 -2.77
CA ILE A 169 12.94 2.43 -3.58
C ILE A 169 12.03 3.39 -2.81
N LEU A 170 10.93 2.90 -2.26
CA LEU A 170 9.95 3.75 -1.57
C LEU A 170 10.50 4.44 -0.30
N PRO A 171 11.19 3.75 0.63
CA PRO A 171 11.84 4.42 1.75
C PRO A 171 12.94 5.38 1.32
N ALA A 172 13.74 5.06 0.28
CA ALA A 172 14.75 5.98 -0.24
C ALA A 172 14.13 7.26 -0.78
N LEU A 173 13.05 7.16 -1.57
CA LEU A 173 12.26 8.31 -2.01
C LEU A 173 11.68 9.08 -0.81
N SER A 174 11.34 8.40 0.28
CA SER A 174 10.84 9.03 1.50
C SER A 174 11.94 9.81 2.24
N VAL A 175 13.16 9.27 2.36
CA VAL A 175 14.31 9.99 2.92
C VAL A 175 14.55 11.29 2.15
N LEU A 176 14.65 11.20 0.82
CA LEU A 176 14.90 12.36 -0.04
C LEU A 176 13.74 13.37 0.02
N GLY A 177 12.51 12.89 -0.03
CA GLY A 177 11.32 13.74 -0.03
C GLY A 177 11.11 14.47 1.30
N PHE A 178 11.34 13.81 2.44
CA PHE A 178 11.28 14.47 3.75
C PHE A 178 12.42 15.47 3.94
N ALA A 179 13.63 15.15 3.49
CA ALA A 179 14.74 16.11 3.53
C ALA A 179 14.44 17.35 2.67
N ALA A 180 13.94 17.15 1.45
CA ALA A 180 13.51 18.25 0.57
C ALA A 180 12.38 19.08 1.20
N LEU A 181 11.40 18.43 1.83
CA LEU A 181 10.30 19.11 2.51
C LEU A 181 10.77 19.90 3.74
N GLY A 182 11.74 19.38 4.49
CA GLY A 182 12.36 20.06 5.61
C GLY A 182 13.18 21.29 5.20
N LEU A 183 13.76 21.29 3.99
CA LEU A 183 14.46 22.43 3.41
C LEU A 183 13.50 23.47 2.80
N ALA A 184 12.45 23.01 2.12
CA ALA A 184 11.51 23.85 1.40
C ALA A 184 10.06 23.36 1.60
N PRO A 185 9.39 23.76 2.71
CA PRO A 185 8.02 23.33 3.04
C PRO A 185 6.97 24.11 2.24
N VAL A 186 7.05 24.03 0.91
CA VAL A 186 6.17 24.70 -0.05
C VAL A 186 5.30 23.70 -0.80
N ILE A 187 4.21 24.19 -1.41
CA ILE A 187 3.23 23.36 -2.10
C ILE A 187 3.85 22.50 -3.21
N ALA A 188 4.83 23.04 -3.94
CA ALA A 188 5.52 22.32 -5.01
C ALA A 188 6.27 21.08 -4.49
N THR A 189 7.01 21.23 -3.38
CA THR A 189 7.74 20.12 -2.75
C THR A 189 6.78 19.05 -2.22
N VAL A 190 5.69 19.47 -1.60
CA VAL A 190 4.64 18.57 -1.11
C VAL A 190 4.04 17.76 -2.27
N VAL A 191 3.64 18.42 -3.35
CA VAL A 191 3.04 17.75 -4.52
C VAL A 191 4.04 16.79 -5.16
N ALA A 192 5.26 17.25 -5.44
CA ALA A 192 6.29 16.41 -6.04
C ALA A 192 6.56 15.16 -5.18
N PHE A 193 6.72 15.35 -3.86
CA PHE A 193 6.95 14.25 -2.95
C PHE A 193 5.74 13.31 -2.86
N GLN A 194 4.53 13.84 -2.76
CA GLN A 194 3.30 13.03 -2.66
C GLN A 194 3.08 12.21 -3.93
N VAL A 195 3.28 12.81 -5.11
CA VAL A 195 3.13 12.14 -6.40
C VAL A 195 4.13 11.00 -6.53
N VAL A 196 5.42 11.29 -6.31
CA VAL A 196 6.50 10.29 -6.44
C VAL A 196 6.33 9.16 -5.43
N ARG A 197 6.06 9.48 -4.17
CA ARG A 197 5.91 8.49 -3.09
C ARG A 197 4.68 7.61 -3.29
N ARG A 198 3.52 8.17 -3.65
CA ARG A 198 2.31 7.37 -3.86
C ARG A 198 2.38 6.51 -5.12
N THR A 199 2.91 7.07 -6.21
CA THR A 199 3.16 6.31 -7.44
C THR A 199 4.12 5.15 -7.18
N GLY A 200 5.26 5.42 -6.51
CA GLY A 200 6.21 4.37 -6.13
C GLY A 200 5.60 3.32 -5.20
N ASN A 201 4.70 3.72 -4.29
CA ASN A 201 4.00 2.77 -3.43
C ASN A 201 3.06 1.85 -4.21
N PHE A 202 2.23 2.39 -5.11
CA PHE A 202 1.24 1.60 -5.82
C PHE A 202 1.83 0.78 -6.97
N ALA A 203 2.81 1.34 -7.69
CA ALA A 203 3.45 0.67 -8.82
C ALA A 203 4.55 -0.31 -8.40
N VAL A 204 5.25 -0.07 -7.29
CA VAL A 204 6.43 -0.88 -6.91
C VAL A 204 6.23 -1.53 -5.55
N ALA A 205 6.15 -0.74 -4.47
CA ALA A 205 6.26 -1.28 -3.12
C ALA A 205 5.09 -2.22 -2.73
N ARG A 206 3.87 -1.95 -3.18
CA ARG A 206 2.73 -2.87 -2.98
C ARG A 206 2.97 -4.22 -3.64
N PRO A 207 3.20 -4.31 -4.97
CA PRO A 207 3.57 -5.57 -5.62
C PRO A 207 4.75 -6.29 -4.97
N THR A 208 5.83 -5.57 -4.64
CA THR A 208 7.00 -6.19 -4.01
C THR A 208 6.70 -6.74 -2.61
N ARG A 209 5.85 -6.07 -1.83
CA ARG A 209 5.40 -6.59 -0.52
C ARG A 209 4.59 -7.88 -0.65
N GLU A 210 3.80 -8.05 -1.71
CA GLU A 210 3.09 -9.32 -1.93
C GLU A 210 4.05 -10.49 -2.09
N VAL A 211 5.23 -10.24 -2.69
CA VAL A 211 6.29 -11.25 -2.85
C VAL A 211 6.91 -11.65 -1.50
N LEU A 212 6.91 -10.78 -0.49
CA LEU A 212 7.36 -11.15 0.86
C LEU A 212 6.54 -12.30 1.46
N PHE A 213 5.26 -12.39 1.11
CA PHE A 213 4.38 -13.43 1.61
C PHE A 213 4.40 -14.72 0.78
N THR A 214 5.23 -14.82 -0.28
CA THR A 214 5.34 -16.08 -1.05
C THR A 214 6.24 -17.11 -0.38
N VAL A 215 7.12 -16.69 0.52
CA VAL A 215 8.04 -17.56 1.28
C VAL A 215 7.51 -17.88 2.68
N VAL A 216 6.27 -17.48 2.98
CA VAL A 216 5.61 -17.65 4.27
C VAL A 216 4.61 -18.81 4.19
N PRO A 217 4.53 -19.70 5.19
CA PRO A 217 3.54 -20.78 5.22
C PRO A 217 2.10 -20.26 5.05
N ARG A 218 1.21 -21.06 4.47
CA ARG A 218 -0.15 -20.62 4.13
C ARG A 218 -0.94 -20.13 5.35
N GLU A 219 -0.87 -20.83 6.47
CA GLU A 219 -1.57 -20.42 7.71
C GLU A 219 -1.13 -19.03 8.16
N ASP A 220 0.18 -18.82 8.25
CA ASP A 220 0.76 -17.54 8.64
C ASP A 220 0.44 -16.46 7.60
N LYS A 221 0.47 -16.78 6.31
CA LYS A 221 0.16 -15.82 5.24
C LYS A 221 -1.23 -15.22 5.41
N TYR A 222 -2.27 -16.03 5.60
CA TYR A 222 -3.64 -15.48 5.66
C TYR A 222 -3.93 -14.75 6.97
N LYS A 223 -3.54 -15.32 8.11
CA LYS A 223 -3.82 -14.73 9.43
C LYS A 223 -2.94 -13.50 9.70
N THR A 224 -1.65 -13.62 9.44
CA THR A 224 -0.68 -12.56 9.72
C THR A 224 -0.83 -11.39 8.77
N LYS A 225 -0.98 -11.65 7.47
CA LYS A 225 -1.08 -10.56 6.48
C LYS A 225 -2.29 -9.69 6.79
N SER A 226 -3.45 -10.30 7.07
CA SER A 226 -4.65 -9.54 7.46
C SER A 226 -4.41 -8.74 8.74
N PHE A 227 -3.76 -9.31 9.76
CA PHE A 227 -3.41 -8.58 10.97
C PHE A 227 -2.46 -7.40 10.69
N ILE A 228 -1.43 -7.59 9.87
CA ILE A 228 -0.49 -6.53 9.51
C ILE A 228 -1.19 -5.41 8.72
N ASP A 229 -1.95 -5.77 7.69
CA ASP A 229 -2.61 -4.82 6.79
C ASP A 229 -3.71 -4.01 7.50
N THR A 230 -4.28 -4.55 8.58
CA THR A 230 -5.37 -3.90 9.32
C THR A 230 -4.88 -3.30 10.63
N VAL A 231 -4.36 -4.11 11.56
CA VAL A 231 -4.01 -3.66 12.91
C VAL A 231 -2.70 -2.88 12.89
N VAL A 232 -1.61 -3.45 12.34
CA VAL A 232 -0.30 -2.79 12.36
C VAL A 232 -0.32 -1.49 11.55
N TYR A 233 -0.96 -1.51 10.38
CA TYR A 233 -1.15 -0.31 9.57
C TYR A 233 -1.87 0.80 10.36
N ARG A 234 -3.02 0.49 10.96
CA ARG A 234 -3.84 1.48 11.66
C ARG A 234 -3.20 1.97 12.96
N LEU A 235 -2.51 1.08 13.68
CA LEU A 235 -1.67 1.48 14.82
C LEU A 235 -0.56 2.44 14.36
N GLY A 236 0.06 2.18 13.22
CA GLY A 236 1.05 3.08 12.63
C GLY A 236 0.48 4.46 12.29
N ASP A 237 -0.74 4.52 11.73
CA ASP A 237 -1.44 5.80 11.50
C ASP A 237 -1.63 6.56 12.82
N GLN A 238 -2.11 5.88 13.87
CA GLN A 238 -2.36 6.51 15.17
C GLN A 238 -1.07 6.98 15.87
N VAL A 239 -0.03 6.14 15.87
CA VAL A 239 1.29 6.48 16.40
C VAL A 239 1.85 7.67 15.62
N GLY A 240 1.74 7.67 14.29
CA GLY A 240 2.16 8.78 13.44
C GLY A 240 1.47 10.09 13.80
N ALA A 241 0.14 10.06 14.01
CA ALA A 241 -0.63 11.24 14.38
C ALA A 241 -0.25 11.80 15.75
N TRP A 242 -0.08 10.93 16.75
CA TRP A 242 0.37 11.34 18.09
C TRP A 242 1.80 11.86 18.09
N SER A 243 2.71 11.19 17.39
CA SER A 243 4.10 11.65 17.26
C SER A 243 4.17 13.00 16.56
N TRP A 244 3.41 13.22 15.48
CA TRP A 244 3.35 14.52 14.82
C TRP A 244 2.80 15.60 15.74
N GLY A 245 1.71 15.33 16.47
CA GLY A 245 1.13 16.25 17.44
C GLY A 245 2.11 16.61 18.57
N LEU A 246 2.83 15.63 19.11
CA LEU A 246 3.85 15.84 20.14
C LEU A 246 4.99 16.73 19.64
N VAL A 247 5.48 16.49 18.42
CA VAL A 247 6.51 17.33 17.80
C VAL A 247 6.02 18.78 17.65
N GLY A 248 4.75 18.97 17.29
CA GLY A 248 4.11 20.29 17.24
C GLY A 248 4.06 21.01 18.60
N LEU A 249 3.84 20.28 19.69
CA LEU A 249 3.84 20.85 21.06
C LEU A 249 5.22 21.34 21.50
N VAL A 250 6.30 20.75 20.99
CA VAL A 250 7.68 21.17 21.26
C VAL A 250 8.03 22.48 20.50
N GLY A 251 7.11 23.01 19.69
CA GLY A 251 7.29 24.28 18.97
C GLY A 251 8.17 24.15 17.73
N LEU A 252 8.46 22.92 17.28
CA LEU A 252 9.14 22.67 16.03
C LEU A 252 8.19 23.05 14.88
N GLY A 253 8.49 24.14 14.17
CA GLY A 253 7.69 24.60 13.03
C GLY A 253 7.57 23.55 11.91
N ALA A 254 6.67 23.74 10.96
CA ALA A 254 6.34 22.75 9.90
C ALA A 254 7.55 22.22 9.08
N GLY A 255 8.68 22.94 9.02
CA GLY A 255 9.90 22.39 8.41
C GLY A 255 10.64 21.39 9.31
N ALA A 256 10.60 21.56 10.63
CA ALA A 256 11.32 20.74 11.60
C ALA A 256 10.66 19.38 11.86
N THR A 257 9.34 19.28 11.74
CA THR A 257 8.59 18.02 11.75
C THR A 257 8.99 17.09 10.60
N ALA A 258 9.25 17.63 9.40
CA ALA A 258 9.73 16.85 8.26
C ALA A 258 11.13 16.24 8.52
N TRP A 259 12.02 16.95 9.23
CA TRP A 259 13.33 16.43 9.62
C TRP A 259 13.26 15.24 10.57
N VAL A 260 12.24 15.16 11.43
CA VAL A 260 12.00 13.98 12.30
C VAL A 260 11.65 12.73 11.48
N ALA A 261 10.99 12.90 10.33
CA ALA A 261 10.62 11.78 9.47
C ALA A 261 11.79 11.24 8.61
N VAL A 262 12.89 11.99 8.48
CA VAL A 262 14.10 11.56 7.77
C VAL A 262 14.77 10.34 8.43
N PRO A 263 15.13 10.35 9.73
CA PRO A 263 15.71 9.17 10.38
C PRO A 263 14.75 7.98 10.41
N LEU A 264 13.44 8.22 10.58
CA LEU A 264 12.43 7.14 10.48
C LEU A 264 12.42 6.50 9.09
N SER A 265 12.54 7.31 8.03
CA SER A 265 12.63 6.81 6.65
C SER A 265 13.96 6.09 6.38
N ALA A 266 15.05 6.51 7.01
CA ALA A 266 16.35 5.84 6.91
C ALA A 266 16.35 4.48 7.64
N LEU A 267 15.73 4.40 8.82
CA LEU A 267 15.50 3.13 9.52
C LEU A 267 14.61 2.20 8.68
N TRP A 268 13.59 2.76 8.04
CA TRP A 268 12.74 2.02 7.12
C TRP A 268 13.51 1.50 5.91
N LEU A 269 14.42 2.30 5.35
CA LEU A 269 15.30 1.89 4.27
C LEU A 269 16.19 0.70 4.66
N ALA A 270 16.81 0.78 5.85
CA ALA A 270 17.64 -0.30 6.37
C ALA A 270 16.84 -1.59 6.60
N ASN A 271 15.64 -1.49 7.19
CA ASN A 271 14.73 -2.62 7.36
C ASN A 271 14.29 -3.21 6.01
N ALA A 272 13.94 -2.38 5.02
CA ALA A 272 13.54 -2.80 3.68
C ALA A 272 14.64 -3.60 2.98
N TRP A 273 15.88 -3.11 3.06
CA TRP A 273 17.06 -3.79 2.50
C TRP A 273 17.28 -5.16 3.14
N TRP A 274 17.29 -5.21 4.48
CA TRP A 274 17.43 -6.46 5.22
C TRP A 274 16.33 -7.46 4.85
N LEU A 275 15.09 -6.98 4.82
CA LEU A 275 13.90 -7.81 4.60
C LEU A 275 13.88 -8.42 3.20
N GLY A 276 14.19 -7.63 2.18
CA GLY A 276 14.24 -8.14 0.82
C GLY A 276 15.40 -9.10 0.58
N ARG A 277 16.59 -8.86 1.14
CA ARG A 277 17.69 -9.85 1.07
C ARG A 277 17.34 -11.14 1.80
N ARG A 278 16.63 -11.05 2.93
CA ARG A 278 16.16 -12.24 3.66
C ARG A 278 15.14 -13.02 2.83
N GLN A 279 14.22 -12.33 2.14
CA GLN A 279 13.24 -12.96 1.25
C GLN A 279 13.94 -13.70 0.10
N GLU A 280 14.90 -13.06 -0.58
CA GLU A 280 15.63 -13.66 -1.70
C GLU A 280 16.40 -14.92 -1.27
N ARG A 281 17.03 -14.88 -0.08
CA ARG A 281 17.69 -16.05 0.51
C ARG A 281 16.73 -17.20 0.80
N LEU A 282 15.56 -16.90 1.39
CA LEU A 282 14.55 -17.91 1.69
C LEU A 282 13.95 -18.52 0.41
N ALA A 283 13.71 -17.69 -0.61
CA ALA A 283 13.22 -18.13 -1.91
C ALA A 283 14.25 -19.03 -2.63
N GLY A 284 15.53 -18.66 -2.60
CA GLY A 284 16.60 -19.48 -3.16
C GLY A 284 16.77 -20.83 -2.45
N ALA A 285 16.68 -20.85 -1.12
CA ALA A 285 16.74 -22.08 -0.33
C ALA A 285 15.57 -23.02 -0.62
N ALA A 286 14.36 -22.49 -0.85
CA ALA A 286 13.19 -23.29 -1.22
C ALA A 286 13.26 -23.85 -2.65
N ALA A 287 13.97 -23.19 -3.57
CA ALA A 287 14.13 -23.62 -4.96
C ALA A 287 15.20 -24.72 -5.14
N ALA A 288 16.21 -24.78 -4.27
CA ALA A 288 17.33 -25.71 -4.39
C ALA A 288 16.92 -27.21 -4.35
N PRO A 289 16.00 -27.68 -3.48
CA PRO A 289 15.56 -29.09 -3.46
C PRO A 289 14.75 -29.50 -4.69
N ALA A 290 13.99 -28.57 -5.29
CA ALA A 290 13.13 -28.86 -6.45
C ALA A 290 13.94 -29.13 -7.73
N LEU A 291 15.10 -28.47 -7.88
CA LEU A 291 15.99 -28.66 -9.03
C LEU A 291 16.78 -29.97 -8.97
N THR A 292 17.09 -30.47 -7.77
CA THR A 292 17.72 -31.79 -7.58
C THR A 292 16.76 -32.94 -7.83
N ALA A 293 15.48 -32.77 -7.52
CA ALA A 293 14.44 -33.75 -7.82
C ALA A 293 14.07 -33.79 -9.31
N ALA A 294 14.09 -32.64 -10.01
CA ALA A 294 13.80 -32.57 -11.45
C ALA A 294 14.97 -33.06 -12.36
N ARG A 295 16.16 -33.29 -11.77
CA ARG A 295 17.35 -33.84 -12.47
C ARG A 295 17.56 -35.34 -12.23
N ARG A 296 16.70 -35.98 -11.43
CA ARG A 296 16.67 -37.43 -11.22
C ARG A 296 15.46 -38.01 -11.95
#